data_AF-K7MD27-F1
#
_entry.id   AF-K7MD27-F1
#
_cell.length_a   1.000
_cell.length_b   1.000
_cell.length_c   1.000
_cell.angle_alpha   90.00
_cell.angle_beta   90.00
_cell.angle_gamma   90.00
#
_symmetry.space_group_name_H-M   'P 1'
#
loop_
_entity.id
_entity.type
_entity.pdbx_description
1 polymer ?
#
loop_
_entity_poly.entity_id
_entity_poly.type
_entity_poly.pdbx_seq_one_letter_code
_entity_poly.pdbx_strand_id
1 'polypeptide(L)'
;MEYIKPEENILLNVFSVSADFTTCESIWMSQSVDNTGLRTLAVVTNTAKSPEGLLEKVTVDEVNIGLGYVCVRNRIDDEIYEDARVEEQKLFEFHPLLFKIDKSIVGVSVLAQKLVQVQIQAMSTSKMLPEIVKKINEKMANNMPDLEKLPTNLASVADAMTAFMHIIGLAKEYLRKILLNGEFDESPYDKNMHRAPRSVEVCAESDAEQGYSVVLLEKLQTGRWNVYRSIRSPLQLVTKFPNHPEISTLHNNFVCSVDTFQDYKYRGTRVRVDGTVREYKWMTYGEVGMPRSAIGSGLIYYGIQKGSSIGLYFINRPEWLIVDHACSAYSFVQVIFCVPQTLKLLLSYLSDIPTVHLIMVVGGMDDRIPSVPSSTGVVQIPPGTPKGAISTHGNFIASVARSTRDEKFDPSDVYLSCLPLEYIYVQANQVMTVHFGIAVEFYQGDSMKLMDDIAALKPTVFCSVPRLYNRIYAGIINAVKTSGVFNKIKKKLRGRVRVMALGASHLSPDFMEFWKICLESCVISCIDEDDNLVGSPNVACDIKLVDVPEMNYTSDDQPNPRGEICVRGPIDEDGWLNTGDIGTQGCFSQRRVLIAIQRGLIPDQAGTSRGPIIFVITYEGTALG
;
A
#
# COMPACT_ATOMS: atom_id res chain seq x y z
N MET A 1 1.67 6.07 -15.64
CA MET A 1 1.59 6.16 -17.13
C MET A 1 2.13 7.49 -17.63
N GLU A 2 1.81 8.60 -16.97
CA GLU A 2 2.22 9.96 -17.41
C GLU A 2 3.73 10.15 -17.55
N TYR A 3 4.56 9.46 -16.76
CA TYR A 3 6.03 9.54 -16.88
C TYR A 3 6.64 8.66 -17.98
N ILE A 4 5.93 7.65 -18.48
CA ILE A 4 6.45 6.77 -19.54
C ILE A 4 5.91 7.12 -20.93
N LYS A 5 4.76 7.81 -21.00
CA LYS A 5 4.18 8.32 -22.26
C LYS A 5 5.07 9.30 -23.02
N PRO A 6 5.75 10.28 -22.40
CA PRO A 6 6.56 11.26 -23.10
C PRO A 6 7.62 10.58 -23.96
N GLU A 7 7.65 10.89 -25.26
CA GLU A 7 8.58 10.29 -26.22
C GLU A 7 10.04 10.65 -25.92
N GLU A 8 10.26 11.74 -25.17
CA GLU A 8 11.55 12.15 -24.57
C GLU A 8 12.21 11.09 -23.70
N ASN A 9 11.44 10.20 -23.07
CA ASN A 9 11.94 9.40 -21.96
C ASN A 9 12.48 8.05 -22.43
N ILE A 10 13.67 7.69 -21.95
CA ILE A 10 14.20 6.33 -22.10
C ILE A 10 13.50 5.42 -21.09
N LEU A 11 12.95 4.31 -21.56
CA LEU A 11 12.24 3.34 -20.75
C LEU A 11 13.20 2.24 -20.31
N LEU A 12 13.47 2.19 -19.00
CA LEU A 12 14.19 1.09 -18.39
C LEU A 12 13.20 0.05 -17.88
N ASN A 13 13.04 -1.05 -18.61
CA ASN A 13 12.11 -2.11 -18.24
C ASN A 13 12.81 -3.16 -17.37
N VAL A 14 12.67 -3.04 -16.06
CA VAL A 14 13.34 -3.92 -15.09
C VAL A 14 12.40 -5.06 -14.67
N PHE A 15 12.82 -6.31 -14.86
CA PHE A 15 12.07 -7.48 -14.39
C PHE A 15 13.00 -8.61 -13.96
N SER A 16 12.48 -9.58 -13.22
CA SER A 16 13.25 -10.75 -12.73
C SER A 16 13.37 -11.81 -13.81
N VAL A 17 14.49 -12.53 -13.86
CA VAL A 17 14.67 -13.70 -14.75
C VAL A 17 13.57 -14.76 -14.61
N SER A 18 12.97 -14.85 -13.43
CA SER A 18 11.86 -15.76 -13.13
C SER A 18 10.54 -15.34 -13.79
N ALA A 19 10.45 -14.14 -14.36
CA ALA A 19 9.29 -13.73 -15.13
C ALA A 19 9.24 -14.47 -16.47
N ASP A 20 8.03 -14.79 -16.90
CA ASP A 20 7.76 -15.12 -18.30
C ASP A 20 7.77 -13.81 -19.09
N PHE A 21 8.65 -13.71 -20.08
CA PHE A 21 8.85 -12.45 -20.82
C PHE A 21 7.60 -12.14 -21.65
N THR A 22 6.94 -13.16 -22.18
CA THR A 22 5.76 -12.99 -23.05
C THR A 22 4.52 -12.47 -22.31
N THR A 23 4.44 -12.74 -21.00
CA THR A 23 3.31 -12.33 -20.15
C THR A 23 3.68 -11.27 -19.11
N CYS A 24 4.89 -10.72 -19.18
CA CYS A 24 5.36 -9.73 -18.22
C CYS A 24 4.63 -8.40 -18.37
N GLU A 25 3.95 -7.95 -17.31
CA GLU A 25 3.18 -6.70 -17.30
C GLU A 25 4.03 -5.47 -17.62
N SER A 26 5.28 -5.42 -17.15
CA SER A 26 6.18 -4.30 -17.44
C SER A 26 6.53 -4.21 -18.92
N ILE A 27 6.70 -5.36 -19.61
CA ILE A 27 6.93 -5.45 -21.06
C ILE A 27 5.72 -4.94 -21.82
N TRP A 28 4.52 -5.35 -21.41
CA TRP A 28 3.29 -4.83 -22.00
C TRP A 28 3.15 -3.31 -21.79
N MET A 29 3.47 -2.79 -20.60
CA MET A 29 3.43 -1.35 -20.33
C MET A 29 4.40 -0.59 -21.22
N SER A 30 5.66 -1.05 -21.37
CA SER A 30 6.61 -0.39 -22.27
C SER A 30 6.16 -0.44 -23.72
N GLN A 31 5.65 -1.58 -24.20
CA GLN A 31 5.13 -1.69 -25.56
C GLN A 31 3.97 -0.73 -25.81
N SER A 32 3.06 -0.56 -24.85
CA SER A 32 1.90 0.33 -25.01
C SER A 32 2.25 1.80 -25.25
N VAL A 33 3.44 2.25 -24.85
CA VAL A 33 3.94 3.63 -25.03
C VAL A 33 5.15 3.72 -25.96
N ASP A 34 5.76 2.60 -26.31
CA ASP A 34 6.89 2.47 -27.24
C ASP A 34 6.74 1.15 -28.03
N ASN A 35 5.75 1.11 -28.93
CA ASN A 35 5.50 -0.06 -29.79
C ASN A 35 6.70 -0.41 -30.69
N THR A 36 7.59 0.54 -30.94
CA THR A 36 8.76 0.37 -31.80
C THR A 36 9.99 -0.16 -31.06
N GLY A 37 10.02 -0.07 -29.73
CA GLY A 37 11.17 -0.40 -28.91
C GLY A 37 12.37 0.56 -29.09
N LEU A 38 12.19 1.72 -29.73
CA LEU A 38 13.28 2.65 -30.04
C LEU A 38 13.91 3.30 -28.81
N ARG A 39 13.18 3.30 -27.69
CA ARG A 39 13.61 3.91 -26.41
C ARG A 39 13.50 2.96 -25.23
N THR A 40 13.23 1.68 -25.46
CA THR A 40 13.03 0.68 -24.40
C THR A 40 14.22 -0.26 -24.28
N LEU A 41 14.84 -0.28 -23.09
CA LEU A 41 15.93 -1.19 -22.72
C LEU A 41 15.46 -2.11 -21.59
N ALA A 42 15.57 -3.43 -21.77
CA ALA A 42 15.20 -4.39 -20.74
C ALA A 42 16.37 -4.74 -19.82
N VAL A 43 16.12 -4.75 -18.51
CA VAL A 43 17.08 -5.19 -17.48
C VAL A 43 16.57 -6.44 -16.80
N VAL A 44 17.26 -7.55 -17.02
CA VAL A 44 16.95 -8.84 -16.42
C VAL A 44 17.74 -8.96 -15.11
N THR A 45 17.01 -8.91 -14.00
CA THR A 45 17.52 -9.00 -12.63
C THR A 45 17.47 -10.44 -12.10
N ASN A 46 18.10 -10.69 -10.95
CA ASN A 46 18.14 -11.99 -10.28
C ASN A 46 18.71 -13.13 -11.14
N THR A 47 19.63 -12.82 -12.05
CA THR A 47 20.22 -13.79 -13.01
C THR A 47 20.83 -15.04 -12.36
N ALA A 48 21.30 -14.94 -11.11
CA ALA A 48 21.80 -16.06 -10.32
C ALA A 48 20.71 -17.07 -9.89
N LYS A 49 19.43 -16.67 -9.81
CA LYS A 49 18.35 -17.52 -9.26
C LYS A 49 17.81 -18.55 -10.26
N SER A 50 17.74 -18.21 -11.54
CA SER A 50 17.18 -19.09 -12.58
C SER A 50 17.97 -18.91 -13.88
N PRO A 51 19.22 -19.41 -13.94
CA PRO A 51 20.07 -19.25 -15.13
C PRO A 51 19.60 -20.10 -16.33
N GLU A 52 18.74 -21.11 -16.09
CA GLU A 52 18.20 -21.99 -17.12
C GLU A 52 17.32 -21.22 -18.12
N GLY A 53 17.55 -21.45 -19.41
CA GLY A 53 16.79 -20.80 -20.50
C GLY A 53 17.04 -19.30 -20.68
N LEU A 54 17.79 -18.63 -19.78
CA LEU A 54 18.03 -17.19 -19.88
C LEU A 54 18.71 -16.81 -21.20
N LEU A 55 19.75 -17.56 -21.61
CA LEU A 55 20.47 -17.32 -22.86
C LEU A 55 19.53 -17.34 -24.07
N GLU A 56 18.64 -18.34 -24.14
CA GLU A 56 17.65 -18.47 -25.20
C GLU A 56 16.67 -17.31 -25.17
N LYS A 57 16.12 -16.97 -24.00
CA LYS A 57 15.17 -15.84 -23.83
C LYS A 57 15.76 -14.50 -24.32
N VAL A 58 16.99 -14.18 -23.95
CA VAL A 58 17.61 -12.89 -24.32
C VAL A 58 18.17 -12.86 -25.73
N THR A 59 18.45 -14.02 -26.34
CA THR A 59 18.97 -14.13 -27.70
C THR A 59 17.85 -14.17 -28.73
N VAL A 60 16.74 -14.84 -28.42
CA VAL A 60 15.58 -14.95 -29.31
C VAL A 60 14.77 -13.64 -29.33
N ASP A 61 14.73 -12.88 -28.23
CA ASP A 61 13.97 -11.63 -28.10
C ASP A 61 12.53 -11.78 -28.60
N GLU A 62 11.80 -12.79 -28.12
CA GLU A 62 10.42 -13.09 -28.56
C GLU A 62 9.45 -11.91 -28.40
N VAL A 63 9.75 -10.98 -27.48
CA VAL A 63 8.92 -9.79 -27.21
C VAL A 63 9.38 -8.53 -27.94
N ASN A 64 10.50 -8.59 -28.66
CA ASN A 64 11.06 -7.49 -29.44
C ASN A 64 11.20 -6.18 -28.64
N ILE A 65 12.04 -6.18 -27.58
CA ILE A 65 12.24 -5.02 -26.69
C ILE A 65 12.83 -3.80 -27.43
N GLY A 66 13.50 -4.01 -28.56
CA GLY A 66 14.05 -2.95 -29.40
C GLY A 66 15.50 -2.59 -29.08
N LEU A 67 15.81 -2.02 -27.90
CA LEU A 67 17.22 -1.79 -27.49
C LEU A 67 17.89 -3.04 -26.89
N GLY A 68 17.14 -4.14 -26.80
CA GLY A 68 17.57 -5.45 -26.31
C GLY A 68 17.65 -5.53 -24.79
N TYR A 69 18.43 -6.51 -24.32
CA TYR A 69 18.52 -6.87 -22.90
C TYR A 69 19.87 -6.49 -22.29
N VAL A 70 19.86 -6.31 -20.96
CA VAL A 70 21.05 -6.35 -20.10
C VAL A 70 20.75 -7.20 -18.87
N CYS A 71 21.57 -8.22 -18.65
CA CYS A 71 21.48 -9.14 -17.53
C CYS A 71 22.37 -8.65 -16.37
N VAL A 72 21.81 -8.48 -15.17
CA VAL A 72 22.54 -8.00 -14.00
C VAL A 72 22.40 -8.94 -12.80
N ARG A 73 23.37 -8.90 -11.88
CA ARG A 73 23.31 -9.56 -10.58
C ARG A 73 22.79 -8.56 -9.55
N ASN A 74 21.77 -8.96 -8.78
CA ASN A 74 21.31 -8.15 -7.67
C ASN A 74 22.35 -8.17 -6.55
N ARG A 75 22.59 -7.02 -5.93
CA ARG A 75 23.38 -6.93 -4.69
C ARG A 75 22.68 -7.72 -3.60
N ILE A 76 23.45 -8.48 -2.82
CA ILE A 76 22.94 -9.29 -1.71
C ILE A 76 23.40 -8.66 -0.39
N ASP A 77 22.52 -8.65 0.62
CA ASP A 77 22.80 -8.15 1.97
C ASP A 77 23.51 -6.77 1.98
N ASP A 78 24.62 -6.67 2.71
CA ASP A 78 25.44 -5.46 2.88
C ASP A 78 26.73 -5.51 2.05
N GLU A 79 26.74 -6.24 0.92
CA GLU A 79 27.86 -6.21 -0.03
C GLU A 79 28.22 -4.75 -0.40
N ILE A 80 29.49 -4.38 -0.23
CA ILE A 80 29.99 -3.09 -0.74
C ILE A 80 29.95 -3.09 -2.27
N TYR A 81 29.87 -1.91 -2.88
CA TYR A 81 29.69 -1.78 -4.33
C TYR A 81 30.81 -2.45 -5.13
N GLU A 82 32.04 -2.34 -4.66
CA GLU A 82 33.24 -2.93 -5.26
C GLU A 82 33.16 -4.46 -5.24
N ASP A 83 32.80 -5.05 -4.09
CA ASP A 83 32.64 -6.50 -3.93
C ASP A 83 31.49 -7.02 -4.78
N ALA A 84 30.37 -6.30 -4.83
CA ALA A 84 29.23 -6.66 -5.67
C ALA A 84 29.59 -6.71 -7.16
N ARG A 85 30.51 -5.84 -7.62
CA ARG A 85 31.02 -5.86 -9.01
C ARG A 85 31.93 -7.04 -9.26
N VAL A 86 32.80 -7.38 -8.30
CA VAL A 86 33.67 -8.56 -8.38
C VAL A 86 32.82 -9.83 -8.41
N GLU A 87 31.79 -9.95 -7.58
CA GLU A 87 30.90 -11.11 -7.55
C GLU A 87 29.99 -11.19 -8.78
N GLU A 88 29.53 -10.06 -9.34
CA GLU A 88 28.83 -10.04 -10.63
C GLU A 88 29.74 -10.54 -11.76
N GLN A 89 30.99 -10.06 -11.82
CA GLN A 89 31.96 -10.51 -12.80
C GLN A 89 32.22 -12.02 -12.68
N LYS A 90 32.45 -12.52 -11.46
CA LYS A 90 32.61 -13.96 -11.20
C LYS A 90 31.40 -14.77 -11.66
N LEU A 91 30.18 -14.29 -11.39
CA LEU A 91 28.95 -14.96 -11.81
C LEU A 91 28.91 -15.15 -13.33
N PHE A 92 29.16 -14.10 -14.11
CA PHE A 92 29.13 -14.19 -15.57
C PHE A 92 30.38 -14.82 -16.18
N GLU A 93 31.51 -14.91 -15.47
CA GLU A 93 32.73 -15.56 -15.97
C GLU A 93 32.80 -17.06 -15.68
N PHE A 94 32.35 -17.50 -14.50
CA PHE A 94 32.56 -18.87 -14.05
C PHE A 94 31.29 -19.73 -14.04
N HIS A 95 30.09 -19.14 -14.11
CA HIS A 95 28.86 -19.94 -14.08
C HIS A 95 28.65 -20.71 -15.40
N PRO A 96 28.43 -22.05 -15.37
CA PRO A 96 28.39 -22.90 -16.56
C PRO A 96 27.40 -22.49 -17.66
N LEU A 97 26.26 -21.90 -17.26
CA LEU A 97 25.22 -21.44 -18.19
C LEU A 97 25.33 -19.95 -18.54
N LEU A 98 25.81 -19.11 -17.61
CA LEU A 98 25.81 -17.65 -17.80
C LEU A 98 27.08 -17.19 -18.52
N PHE A 99 28.17 -17.96 -18.44
CA PHE A 99 29.39 -17.71 -19.22
C PHE A 99 29.15 -17.61 -20.72
N LYS A 100 28.14 -18.33 -21.23
CA LYS A 100 27.78 -18.36 -22.65
C LYS A 100 27.04 -17.10 -23.12
N ILE A 101 26.57 -16.26 -22.20
CA ILE A 101 25.89 -15.00 -22.54
C ILE A 101 26.94 -14.00 -23.03
N ASP A 102 26.62 -13.31 -24.13
CA ASP A 102 27.50 -12.30 -24.72
C ASP A 102 27.87 -11.21 -23.69
N LYS A 103 29.16 -10.87 -23.61
CA LYS A 103 29.67 -9.89 -22.63
C LYS A 103 29.15 -8.47 -22.87
N SER A 104 28.65 -8.16 -24.07
CA SER A 104 28.01 -6.88 -24.42
C SER A 104 26.61 -6.69 -23.83
N ILE A 105 26.04 -7.70 -23.17
CA ILE A 105 24.72 -7.64 -22.54
C ILE A 105 24.73 -8.06 -21.06
N VAL A 106 25.88 -8.13 -20.40
CA VAL A 106 25.98 -8.56 -19.00
C VAL A 106 26.69 -7.54 -18.12
N GLY A 107 26.13 -7.32 -16.93
CA GLY A 107 26.72 -6.52 -15.88
C GLY A 107 26.27 -5.06 -15.86
N VAL A 108 26.39 -4.45 -14.69
CA VAL A 108 25.92 -3.06 -14.48
C VAL A 108 26.80 -2.04 -15.21
N SER A 109 28.09 -2.35 -15.45
CA SER A 109 28.97 -1.50 -16.26
C SER A 109 28.48 -1.38 -17.70
N VAL A 110 28.03 -2.50 -18.28
CA VAL A 110 27.43 -2.54 -19.63
C VAL A 110 26.08 -1.81 -19.63
N LEU A 111 25.27 -1.99 -18.58
CA LEU A 111 24.03 -1.24 -18.43
C LEU A 111 24.26 0.27 -18.47
N ALA A 112 25.23 0.77 -17.68
CA ALA A 112 25.57 2.18 -17.64
C ALA A 112 26.06 2.69 -19.01
N GLN A 113 26.91 1.92 -19.70
CA GLN A 113 27.38 2.26 -21.04
C GLN A 113 26.25 2.32 -22.07
N LYS A 114 25.35 1.32 -22.07
CA LYS A 114 24.18 1.32 -22.95
C LYS A 114 23.25 2.49 -22.68
N LEU A 115 23.00 2.83 -21.42
CA LEU A 115 22.18 4.00 -21.07
C LEU A 115 22.78 5.31 -21.58
N VAL A 116 24.09 5.49 -21.42
CA VAL A 116 24.82 6.66 -21.96
C VAL A 116 24.74 6.67 -23.50
N GLN A 117 24.94 5.53 -24.15
CA GLN A 117 24.85 5.43 -25.61
C GLN A 117 23.44 5.76 -26.12
N VAL A 118 22.40 5.25 -25.46
CA VAL A 118 21.00 5.53 -25.82
C VAL A 118 20.67 7.00 -25.60
N GLN A 119 21.16 7.62 -24.52
CA GLN A 119 21.03 9.07 -24.29
C GLN A 119 21.71 9.88 -25.40
N ILE A 120 22.95 9.53 -25.78
CA ILE A 120 23.69 10.21 -26.85
C ILE A 120 23.00 10.01 -28.20
N GLN A 121 22.50 8.80 -28.49
CA GLN A 121 21.78 8.50 -29.73
C GLN A 121 20.44 9.24 -29.77
N ALA A 122 19.69 9.28 -28.67
CA ALA A 122 18.50 10.10 -28.55
C ALA A 122 18.85 11.57 -28.83
N MET A 123 19.90 12.12 -28.21
CA MET A 123 20.34 13.51 -28.45
C MET A 123 20.80 13.78 -29.91
N SER A 124 21.42 12.80 -30.57
CA SER A 124 22.00 12.98 -31.90
C SER A 124 21.00 12.76 -33.04
N THR A 125 20.06 11.82 -32.87
CA THR A 125 19.16 11.38 -33.95
C THR A 125 17.79 12.04 -33.87
N SER A 126 17.36 12.39 -32.66
CA SER A 126 16.01 12.89 -32.43
C SER A 126 16.01 14.40 -32.25
N LYS A 127 14.94 15.05 -32.74
CA LYS A 127 14.64 16.46 -32.49
C LYS A 127 14.31 16.75 -31.02
N MET A 128 14.65 15.85 -30.08
CA MET A 128 14.17 15.90 -28.71
C MET A 128 14.65 17.12 -27.93
N LEU A 129 15.95 17.45 -27.95
CA LEU A 129 16.43 18.65 -27.26
C LEU A 129 15.83 19.94 -27.87
N PRO A 130 15.82 20.12 -29.21
CA PRO A 130 15.10 21.24 -29.83
C PRO A 130 13.61 21.31 -29.45
N GLU A 131 12.89 20.19 -29.41
CA GLU A 131 11.48 20.15 -29.03
C GLU A 131 11.28 20.44 -27.53
N ILE A 132 12.14 19.94 -26.64
CA ILE A 132 12.10 20.27 -25.21
C ILE A 132 12.33 21.78 -25.02
N VAL A 133 13.35 22.34 -25.69
CA VAL A 133 13.63 23.79 -25.64
C VAL A 133 12.44 24.59 -26.19
N LYS A 134 11.83 24.14 -27.29
CA LYS A 134 10.63 24.75 -27.86
C LYS A 134 9.46 24.72 -26.89
N LYS A 135 9.14 23.57 -26.28
CA LYS A 135 8.09 23.42 -25.26
C LYS A 135 8.35 24.32 -24.04
N ILE A 136 9.60 24.41 -23.59
CA ILE A 136 10.00 25.31 -22.49
C ILE A 136 9.78 26.77 -22.88
N ASN A 137 10.20 27.18 -24.08
CA ASN A 137 10.04 28.54 -24.57
C ASN A 137 8.55 28.91 -24.75
N GLU A 138 7.73 28.00 -25.28
CA GLU A 138 6.28 28.17 -25.39
C GLU A 138 5.63 28.32 -24.00
N LYS A 139 6.02 27.48 -23.03
CA LYS A 139 5.52 27.57 -21.66
C LYS A 139 5.97 28.85 -20.96
N MET A 140 7.20 29.30 -21.19
CA MET A 140 7.70 30.60 -20.71
C MET A 140 6.90 31.76 -21.33
N ALA A 141 6.69 31.74 -22.66
CA ALA A 141 5.93 32.77 -23.35
C ALA A 141 4.47 32.86 -22.87
N ASN A 142 3.84 31.72 -22.54
CA ASN A 142 2.48 31.68 -22.00
C ASN A 142 2.41 32.18 -20.55
N ASN A 143 3.45 31.98 -19.75
CA ASN A 143 3.49 32.42 -18.35
C ASN A 143 3.94 33.88 -18.18
N MET A 144 4.64 34.46 -19.15
CA MET A 144 5.15 35.84 -19.10
C MET A 144 4.05 36.89 -18.84
N PRO A 145 2.87 36.85 -19.50
CA PRO A 145 1.80 37.81 -19.27
C PRO A 145 1.22 37.74 -17.85
N ASP A 146 1.17 36.53 -17.26
CA ASP A 146 0.68 36.37 -15.89
C ASP A 146 1.70 36.88 -14.87
N LEU A 147 3.00 36.76 -15.17
CA LEU A 147 4.06 37.40 -14.37
C LEU A 147 3.99 38.94 -14.45
N GLU A 148 3.68 39.51 -15.62
CA GLU A 148 3.52 40.96 -15.81
C GLU A 148 2.30 41.54 -15.08
N LYS A 149 1.28 40.72 -14.79
CA LYS A 149 0.12 41.13 -13.96
C LYS A 149 0.46 41.24 -12.48
N LEU A 150 1.59 40.68 -12.03
CA LEU A 150 2.00 40.80 -10.63
C LEU A 150 2.46 42.23 -10.35
N PRO A 151 2.07 42.82 -9.21
CA PRO A 151 2.41 44.22 -8.91
C PRO A 151 3.92 44.41 -8.83
N THR A 152 4.47 45.21 -9.74
CA THR A 152 5.89 45.56 -9.77
C THR A 152 6.19 46.59 -8.69
N ASN A 153 6.71 46.12 -7.55
CA ASN A 153 7.17 46.89 -6.39
C ASN A 153 6.10 47.67 -5.60
N LEU A 154 5.87 47.24 -4.36
CA LEU A 154 5.17 48.01 -3.34
C LEU A 154 6.16 49.00 -2.70
N ALA A 155 6.31 50.19 -3.30
CA ALA A 155 7.31 51.17 -2.88
C ALA A 155 6.88 51.99 -1.64
N SER A 156 5.59 52.01 -1.32
CA SER A 156 5.02 52.75 -0.21
C SER A 156 3.94 51.96 0.55
N VAL A 157 3.63 52.40 1.77
CA VAL A 157 2.50 51.86 2.56
C VAL A 157 1.17 52.07 1.82
N ALA A 158 1.04 53.13 1.03
CA ALA A 158 -0.14 53.38 0.21
C ALA A 158 -0.29 52.33 -0.91
N ASP A 159 0.82 51.94 -1.55
CA ASP A 159 0.83 50.87 -2.56
C ASP A 159 0.47 49.52 -1.93
N ALA A 160 1.04 49.23 -0.76
CA ALA A 160 0.74 48.02 0.01
C ALA A 160 -0.75 47.96 0.41
N MET A 161 -1.32 49.06 0.89
CA MET A 161 -2.74 49.16 1.21
C MET A 161 -3.62 48.98 -0.03
N THR A 162 -3.21 49.55 -1.17
CA THR A 162 -3.94 49.42 -2.44
C THR A 162 -3.93 47.97 -2.93
N ALA A 163 -2.77 47.30 -2.90
CA ALA A 163 -2.63 45.90 -3.25
C ALA A 163 -3.42 44.99 -2.30
N PHE A 164 -3.35 45.25 -0.99
CA PHE A 164 -4.12 44.51 0.02
C PHE A 164 -5.63 44.65 -0.18
N MET A 165 -6.12 45.87 -0.42
CA MET A 165 -7.54 46.11 -0.72
C MET A 165 -7.97 45.45 -2.03
N HIS A 166 -7.09 45.39 -3.03
CA HIS A 166 -7.35 44.66 -4.28
C HIS A 166 -7.45 43.15 -4.04
N ILE A 167 -6.53 42.55 -3.27
CA ILE A 167 -6.56 41.13 -2.90
C ILE A 167 -7.84 40.80 -2.13
N ILE A 168 -8.23 41.62 -1.15
CA ILE A 168 -9.50 41.44 -0.43
C ILE A 168 -10.70 41.55 -1.39
N GLY A 169 -10.65 42.50 -2.33
CA GLY A 169 -11.68 42.66 -3.36
C GLY A 169 -11.84 41.40 -4.22
N LEU A 170 -10.71 40.83 -4.70
CA LEU A 170 -10.69 39.60 -5.47
C LEU A 170 -11.17 38.40 -4.65
N ALA A 171 -10.67 38.23 -3.43
CA ALA A 171 -11.09 37.14 -2.53
C ALA A 171 -12.59 37.21 -2.23
N LYS A 172 -13.12 38.42 -2.01
CA LYS A 172 -14.55 38.63 -1.79
C LYS A 172 -15.37 38.27 -3.03
N GLU A 173 -14.94 38.67 -4.23
CA GLU A 173 -15.68 38.32 -5.46
C GLU A 173 -15.57 36.82 -5.77
N TYR A 174 -14.41 36.20 -5.53
CA TYR A 174 -14.21 34.76 -5.69
C TYR A 174 -15.11 33.96 -4.73
N LEU A 175 -15.12 34.33 -3.45
CA LEU A 175 -16.04 33.75 -2.46
C LEU A 175 -17.50 34.02 -2.83
N ARG A 176 -17.83 35.17 -3.41
CA ARG A 176 -19.20 35.47 -3.87
C ARG A 176 -19.62 34.57 -5.03
N LYS A 177 -18.75 34.38 -6.03
CA LYS A 177 -18.96 33.46 -7.15
C LYS A 177 -19.14 32.02 -6.67
N ILE A 178 -18.29 31.55 -5.75
CA ILE A 178 -18.35 30.20 -5.18
C ILE A 178 -19.58 30.01 -4.27
N LEU A 179 -19.75 30.87 -3.26
CA LEU A 179 -20.75 30.67 -2.21
C LEU A 179 -22.16 31.10 -2.61
N LEU A 180 -22.32 32.16 -3.41
CA LEU A 180 -23.64 32.66 -3.81
C LEU A 180 -24.06 32.19 -5.20
N ASN A 181 -23.16 32.20 -6.17
CA ASN A 181 -23.53 31.85 -7.55
C ASN A 181 -23.28 30.36 -7.87
N GLY A 182 -22.43 29.67 -7.10
CA GLY A 182 -21.96 28.31 -7.42
C GLY A 182 -21.16 28.25 -8.73
N GLU A 183 -20.55 29.36 -9.13
CA GLU A 183 -19.74 29.52 -10.34
C GLU A 183 -18.28 29.19 -10.03
N PHE A 184 -17.75 28.13 -10.65
CA PHE A 184 -16.37 27.63 -10.47
C PHE A 184 -15.54 27.72 -11.76
N ASP A 185 -15.95 28.54 -12.72
CA ASP A 185 -15.43 28.54 -14.09
C ASP A 185 -14.03 29.16 -14.26
N GLU A 186 -13.54 29.90 -13.25
CA GLU A 186 -12.27 30.63 -13.33
C GLU A 186 -11.05 29.89 -12.75
N SER A 187 -11.19 28.63 -12.33
CA SER A 187 -10.00 27.82 -12.02
C SER A 187 -9.25 27.49 -13.32
N PRO A 188 -7.91 27.68 -13.39
CA PRO A 188 -7.13 27.34 -14.59
C PRO A 188 -7.04 25.82 -14.87
N TYR A 189 -7.62 24.96 -14.03
CA TYR A 189 -7.57 23.50 -14.19
C TYR A 189 -8.94 22.89 -14.56
N ASP A 190 -8.90 22.08 -15.62
CA ASP A 190 -9.92 21.23 -16.27
C ASP A 190 -11.42 21.58 -16.15
N LYS A 191 -12.02 21.97 -17.29
CA LYS A 191 -13.44 22.29 -17.45
C LYS A 191 -14.38 21.08 -17.29
N ASN A 192 -13.89 19.84 -17.35
CA ASN A 192 -14.75 18.64 -17.38
C ASN A 192 -14.98 17.99 -16.00
N MET A 193 -14.47 18.54 -14.90
CA MET A 193 -14.61 17.96 -13.56
C MET A 193 -15.96 18.28 -12.89
N HIS A 194 -16.63 17.26 -12.31
CA HIS A 194 -17.94 17.37 -11.67
C HIS A 194 -17.91 18.04 -10.27
N ARG A 195 -19.11 18.37 -9.76
CA ARG A 195 -19.39 19.29 -8.63
C ARG A 195 -18.79 18.89 -7.26
N ALA A 196 -18.66 17.61 -6.95
CA ALA A 196 -18.17 17.11 -5.66
C ALA A 196 -16.63 17.12 -5.52
N PRO A 197 -15.84 16.72 -6.54
CA PRO A 197 -14.38 16.84 -6.45
C PRO A 197 -13.87 18.29 -6.34
N ARG A 198 -14.56 19.27 -6.93
CA ARG A 198 -14.15 20.69 -6.84
C ARG A 198 -14.23 21.29 -5.43
N SER A 199 -15.17 20.85 -4.59
CA SER A 199 -15.23 21.27 -3.19
C SER A 199 -14.08 20.72 -2.35
N VAL A 200 -13.50 19.58 -2.75
CA VAL A 200 -12.39 18.94 -2.02
C VAL A 200 -11.09 19.72 -2.26
N GLU A 201 -10.83 20.21 -3.48
CA GLU A 201 -9.64 21.04 -3.75
C GLU A 201 -9.65 22.37 -2.98
N VAL A 202 -10.79 23.07 -2.93
CA VAL A 202 -10.88 24.37 -2.23
C VAL A 202 -10.70 24.21 -0.71
N CYS A 203 -11.13 23.09 -0.13
CA CYS A 203 -10.87 22.80 1.29
C CYS A 203 -9.42 22.33 1.54
N ALA A 204 -8.83 21.59 0.61
CA ALA A 204 -7.41 21.22 0.68
C ALA A 204 -6.49 22.45 0.63
N GLU A 205 -6.92 23.55 -0.01
CA GLU A 205 -6.17 24.82 -0.04
C GLU A 205 -6.10 25.52 1.33
N SER A 206 -7.11 25.42 2.20
CA SER A 206 -7.01 26.03 3.54
C SER A 206 -5.98 25.33 4.43
N ASP A 207 -5.74 24.04 4.17
CA ASP A 207 -4.73 23.24 4.86
C ASP A 207 -3.35 23.29 4.15
N ALA A 208 -3.29 23.77 2.90
CA ALA A 208 -2.09 23.76 2.06
C ALA A 208 -0.97 24.72 2.52
N GLU A 209 -1.28 25.76 3.29
CA GLU A 209 -0.25 26.68 3.83
C GLU A 209 0.56 26.08 4.99
N GLN A 210 0.07 25.01 5.63
CA GLN A 210 0.70 24.40 6.81
C GLN A 210 1.18 22.99 6.47
N GLY A 211 2.49 22.79 6.26
CA GLY A 211 3.06 21.50 5.88
C GLY A 211 2.58 20.29 6.72
N TYR A 212 2.75 19.08 6.18
CA TYR A 212 2.13 17.84 6.67
C TYR A 212 2.53 17.36 8.08
N SER A 213 3.58 17.93 8.68
CA SER A 213 4.10 17.49 9.96
C SER A 213 4.67 18.62 10.79
N VAL A 214 4.53 18.53 12.11
CA VAL A 214 5.25 19.35 13.08
C VAL A 214 6.50 18.61 13.54
N VAL A 215 7.58 19.35 13.80
CA VAL A 215 8.77 18.82 14.47
C VAL A 215 8.51 18.86 15.97
N LEU A 216 8.66 17.73 16.66
CA LEU A 216 8.58 17.66 18.11
C LEU A 216 9.92 18.05 18.73
N LEU A 217 9.87 18.99 19.66
CA LEU A 217 11.00 19.34 20.51
C LEU A 217 11.14 18.28 21.63
N GLU A 218 11.55 17.06 21.28
CA GLU A 218 11.93 16.00 22.24
C GLU A 218 13.44 15.70 22.22
N LYS A 219 14.07 15.64 23.40
CA LYS A 219 15.44 15.10 23.55
C LYS A 219 15.40 13.58 23.45
N LEU A 220 15.87 13.02 22.34
CA LEU A 220 16.10 11.59 22.22
C LEU A 220 17.32 11.17 23.08
N GLN A 221 17.25 9.97 23.68
CA GLN A 221 18.39 9.39 24.41
C GLN A 221 19.58 9.08 23.49
N THR A 222 19.30 8.78 22.22
CA THR A 222 20.27 8.54 21.15
C THR A 222 19.76 9.20 19.84
N GLY A 223 20.62 9.96 19.16
CA GLY A 223 20.26 10.70 17.93
C GLY A 223 19.75 12.14 18.17
N ARG A 224 19.58 12.90 17.08
CA ARG A 224 19.17 14.32 17.08
C ARG A 224 17.65 14.53 16.92
N TRP A 225 17.22 15.77 17.14
CA TRP A 225 15.85 16.31 17.23
C TRP A 225 14.97 16.25 15.96
N ASN A 226 14.89 15.10 15.30
CA ASN A 226 14.16 14.98 14.03
C ASN A 226 12.94 14.05 14.18
N VAL A 227 12.14 14.29 15.23
CA VAL A 227 10.87 13.58 15.44
C VAL A 227 9.76 14.40 14.80
N TYR A 228 8.98 13.77 13.93
CA TYR A 228 7.89 14.37 13.18
C TYR A 228 6.57 13.75 13.58
N ARG A 229 5.60 14.61 13.87
CA ARG A 229 4.21 14.24 14.14
C ARG A 229 3.29 14.84 13.10
N SER A 230 2.19 14.17 12.82
CA SER A 230 1.15 14.67 11.93
C SER A 230 0.68 16.08 12.32
N ILE A 231 0.58 17.01 11.37
CA ILE A 231 -0.04 18.33 11.60
C ILE A 231 -1.52 18.21 12.00
N ARG A 232 -2.18 17.09 11.65
CA ARG A 232 -3.58 16.79 12.02
C ARG A 232 -3.76 16.43 13.49
N SER A 233 -2.67 16.13 14.20
CA SER A 233 -2.69 15.90 15.65
C SER A 233 -1.37 16.36 16.26
N PRO A 234 -1.05 17.67 16.22
CA PRO A 234 0.30 18.15 16.49
C PRO A 234 0.65 18.06 17.98
N LEU A 235 -0.36 18.08 18.85
CA LEU A 235 -0.20 18.13 20.31
C LEU A 235 -0.07 16.74 20.95
N GLN A 236 -0.69 15.71 20.38
CA GLN A 236 -0.73 14.37 20.97
C GLN A 236 -0.98 13.29 19.92
N LEU A 237 -0.51 12.07 20.17
CA LEU A 237 -0.86 10.92 19.35
C LEU A 237 -2.32 10.50 19.57
N VAL A 238 -2.98 10.08 18.49
CA VAL A 238 -4.29 9.43 18.57
C VAL A 238 -4.08 7.99 19.00
N THR A 239 -4.40 7.70 20.26
CA THR A 239 -4.24 6.37 20.84
C THR A 239 -5.56 5.61 20.96
N LYS A 240 -6.70 6.32 20.86
CA LYS A 240 -8.05 5.80 21.06
C LYS A 240 -9.08 6.51 20.18
N PHE A 241 -10.26 5.91 20.05
CA PHE A 241 -11.40 6.50 19.37
C PHE A 241 -11.84 7.80 20.07
N PRO A 242 -11.89 8.95 19.37
CA PRO A 242 -12.25 10.23 19.99
C PRO A 242 -13.63 10.24 20.66
N ASN A 243 -14.61 9.55 20.07
CA ASN A 243 -15.98 9.45 20.58
C ASN A 243 -16.18 8.31 21.59
N HIS A 244 -15.19 7.42 21.74
CA HIS A 244 -15.23 6.22 22.59
C HIS A 244 -13.88 5.98 23.31
N PRO A 245 -13.42 6.92 24.16
CA PRO A 245 -12.11 6.85 24.82
C PRO A 245 -11.96 5.71 25.85
N GLU A 246 -13.06 5.05 26.22
CA GLU A 246 -13.11 3.84 27.05
C GLU A 246 -12.62 2.59 26.31
N ILE A 247 -12.67 2.60 24.97
CA ILE A 247 -12.21 1.50 24.15
C ILE A 247 -10.67 1.56 24.05
N SER A 248 -10.00 0.72 24.85
CA SER A 248 -8.53 0.58 24.85
C SER A 248 -8.06 -0.81 24.41
N THR A 249 -8.97 -1.77 24.25
CA THR A 249 -8.66 -3.14 23.87
C THR A 249 -9.61 -3.66 22.80
N LEU A 250 -9.17 -4.63 21.99
CA LEU A 250 -10.04 -5.37 21.07
C LEU A 250 -11.26 -5.99 21.78
N HIS A 251 -11.11 -6.44 23.03
CA HIS A 251 -12.22 -6.95 23.83
C HIS A 251 -13.25 -5.85 24.12
N ASN A 252 -12.82 -4.68 24.61
CA ASN A 252 -13.71 -3.55 24.89
C ASN A 252 -14.41 -3.07 23.61
N ASN A 253 -13.68 -3.04 22.49
CA ASN A 253 -14.24 -2.67 21.19
C ASN A 253 -15.39 -3.60 20.79
N PHE A 254 -15.18 -4.91 20.95
CA PHE A 254 -16.22 -5.89 20.66
C PHE A 254 -17.39 -5.82 21.65
N VAL A 255 -17.15 -5.64 22.95
CA VAL A 255 -18.23 -5.53 23.95
C VAL A 255 -19.08 -4.29 23.68
N CYS A 256 -18.47 -3.12 23.48
CA CYS A 256 -19.18 -1.89 23.14
C CYS A 256 -19.98 -2.03 21.83
N SER A 257 -19.41 -2.72 20.85
CA SER A 257 -20.09 -3.04 19.58
C SER A 257 -21.29 -3.96 19.80
N VAL A 258 -21.19 -4.98 20.65
CA VAL A 258 -22.34 -5.85 20.99
C VAL A 258 -23.42 -5.06 21.72
N ASP A 259 -23.05 -4.20 22.67
CA ASP A 259 -24.01 -3.39 23.43
C ASP A 259 -24.75 -2.39 22.52
N THR A 260 -24.07 -1.86 21.49
CA THR A 260 -24.62 -0.85 20.57
C THR A 260 -25.35 -1.46 19.37
N PHE A 261 -24.83 -2.56 18.83
CA PHE A 261 -25.24 -3.14 17.55
C PHE A 261 -25.74 -4.59 17.69
N GLN A 262 -26.25 -4.97 18.87
CA GLN A 262 -26.63 -6.34 19.22
C GLN A 262 -27.37 -7.09 18.10
N ASP A 263 -28.40 -6.45 17.52
CA ASP A 263 -29.30 -7.07 16.54
C ASP A 263 -28.85 -6.82 15.07
N TYR A 264 -27.73 -6.13 14.87
CA TYR A 264 -27.19 -5.86 13.53
C TYR A 264 -26.45 -7.08 12.99
N LYS A 265 -26.48 -7.23 11.67
CA LYS A 265 -25.75 -8.28 10.96
C LYS A 265 -24.26 -8.09 11.17
N TYR A 266 -23.58 -9.15 11.58
CA TYR A 266 -22.14 -9.12 11.77
C TYR A 266 -21.41 -10.05 10.80
N ARG A 267 -21.77 -11.34 10.77
CA ARG A 267 -21.06 -12.35 9.99
C ARG A 267 -21.98 -13.11 9.07
N GLY A 268 -21.76 -12.95 7.77
CA GLY A 268 -22.46 -13.67 6.72
C GLY A 268 -21.73 -14.94 6.33
N THR A 269 -22.48 -16.02 6.11
CA THR A 269 -21.99 -17.27 5.52
C THR A 269 -22.95 -17.72 4.43
N ARG A 270 -22.43 -18.14 3.27
CA ARG A 270 -23.25 -18.82 2.25
C ARG A 270 -23.24 -20.32 2.48
N VAL A 271 -24.42 -20.88 2.75
CA VAL A 271 -24.58 -22.34 2.82
C VAL A 271 -24.54 -22.90 1.40
N ARG A 272 -23.62 -23.83 1.15
CA ARG A 272 -23.48 -24.55 -0.11
C ARG A 272 -24.19 -25.89 0.01
N VAL A 273 -25.23 -26.11 -0.79
CA VAL A 273 -25.89 -27.41 -0.92
C VAL A 273 -25.81 -27.79 -2.39
N ASP A 274 -25.24 -28.96 -2.70
CA ASP A 274 -25.14 -29.52 -4.05
C ASP A 274 -24.47 -28.58 -5.08
N GLY A 275 -23.45 -27.83 -4.67
CA GLY A 275 -22.70 -26.90 -5.52
C GLY A 275 -23.39 -25.57 -5.83
N THR A 276 -24.66 -25.42 -5.47
CA THR A 276 -25.42 -24.17 -5.66
C THR A 276 -25.31 -23.29 -4.41
N VAL A 277 -25.02 -22.02 -4.63
CA VAL A 277 -24.79 -21.03 -3.59
C VAL A 277 -26.12 -20.39 -3.17
N ARG A 278 -26.59 -20.64 -1.94
CA ARG A 278 -27.83 -20.04 -1.39
C ARG A 278 -27.62 -18.61 -0.89
N GLU A 279 -28.71 -17.95 -0.47
CA GLU A 279 -28.70 -16.67 0.23
C GLU A 279 -27.85 -16.71 1.51
N TYR A 280 -27.41 -15.53 1.96
CA TYR A 280 -26.59 -15.38 3.15
C TYR A 280 -27.36 -15.73 4.43
N LYS A 281 -26.78 -16.63 5.23
CA LYS A 281 -27.12 -16.77 6.65
C LYS A 281 -26.25 -15.81 7.45
N TRP A 282 -26.86 -14.95 8.24
CA TRP A 282 -26.15 -13.99 9.09
C TRP A 282 -26.19 -14.42 10.56
N MET A 283 -25.08 -14.22 11.25
CA MET A 283 -25.07 -14.04 12.71
C MET A 283 -25.05 -12.55 13.03
N THR A 284 -25.79 -12.16 14.03
CA THR A 284 -25.76 -10.83 14.62
C THR A 284 -24.57 -10.63 15.56
N TYR A 285 -24.26 -9.39 15.93
CA TYR A 285 -23.21 -9.12 16.92
C TYR A 285 -23.51 -9.81 18.26
N GLY A 286 -24.77 -9.75 18.73
CA GLY A 286 -25.22 -10.41 19.95
C GLY A 286 -25.08 -11.93 19.89
N GLU A 287 -25.47 -12.55 18.77
CA GLU A 287 -25.36 -14.00 18.59
C GLU A 287 -23.90 -14.50 18.61
N VAL A 288 -22.94 -13.71 18.10
CA VAL A 288 -21.52 -14.08 18.14
C VAL A 288 -20.94 -14.09 19.56
N GLY A 289 -21.56 -13.38 20.51
CA GLY A 289 -21.16 -13.42 21.93
C GLY A 289 -21.20 -14.82 22.55
N MET A 290 -22.15 -15.66 22.14
CA MET A 290 -22.32 -17.02 22.66
C MET A 290 -21.18 -17.97 22.27
N PRO A 291 -20.87 -18.21 20.98
CA PRO A 291 -19.75 -19.07 20.60
C PRO A 291 -18.39 -18.48 21.04
N ARG A 292 -18.24 -17.16 21.10
CA ARG A 292 -17.06 -16.50 21.68
C ARG A 292 -16.81 -16.95 23.12
N SER A 293 -17.87 -16.94 23.95
CA SER A 293 -17.80 -17.35 25.35
C SER A 293 -17.59 -18.85 25.50
N ALA A 294 -18.26 -19.66 24.67
CA ALA A 294 -18.11 -21.11 24.67
C ALA A 294 -16.68 -21.55 24.32
N ILE A 295 -16.07 -20.94 23.30
CA ILE A 295 -14.69 -21.24 22.89
C ILE A 295 -13.72 -20.88 24.02
N GLY A 296 -13.80 -19.66 24.53
CA GLY A 296 -12.86 -19.21 25.57
C GLY A 296 -13.00 -19.96 26.89
N SER A 297 -14.23 -20.23 27.34
CA SER A 297 -14.45 -21.07 28.52
C SER A 297 -14.02 -22.52 28.29
N GLY A 298 -14.22 -23.07 27.09
CA GLY A 298 -13.72 -24.39 26.72
C GLY A 298 -12.20 -24.49 26.77
N LEU A 299 -11.48 -23.48 26.27
CA LEU A 299 -10.01 -23.43 26.35
C LEU A 299 -9.51 -23.41 27.80
N ILE A 300 -10.15 -22.63 28.67
CA ILE A 300 -9.85 -22.63 30.11
C ILE A 300 -10.12 -24.00 30.72
N TYR A 301 -11.23 -24.65 30.37
CA TYR A 301 -11.59 -25.98 30.86
C TYR A 301 -10.51 -27.03 30.50
N TYR A 302 -9.91 -26.91 29.31
CA TYR A 302 -8.77 -27.75 28.89
C TYR A 302 -7.42 -27.32 29.46
N GLY A 303 -7.39 -26.39 30.41
CA GLY A 303 -6.19 -25.98 31.15
C GLY A 303 -5.36 -24.88 30.49
N ILE A 304 -5.85 -24.23 29.44
CA ILE A 304 -5.17 -23.08 28.83
C ILE A 304 -5.34 -21.87 29.76
N GLN A 305 -4.22 -21.30 30.21
CA GLN A 305 -4.22 -20.20 31.18
C GLN A 305 -4.23 -18.84 30.47
N LYS A 306 -4.64 -17.79 31.20
CA LYS A 306 -4.47 -16.41 30.74
C LYS A 306 -2.98 -16.15 30.41
N GLY A 307 -2.73 -15.48 29.29
CA GLY A 307 -1.38 -15.21 28.79
C GLY A 307 -0.77 -16.33 27.96
N SER A 308 -1.41 -17.51 27.90
CA SER A 308 -0.97 -18.58 27.00
C SER A 308 -1.05 -18.15 25.54
N SER A 309 -0.07 -18.57 24.76
CA SER A 309 -0.04 -18.34 23.31
C SER A 309 -0.84 -19.40 22.56
N ILE A 310 -1.78 -18.97 21.72
CA ILE A 310 -2.63 -19.84 20.90
C ILE A 310 -2.28 -19.64 19.44
N GLY A 311 -1.80 -20.70 18.81
CA GLY A 311 -1.49 -20.72 17.39
C GLY A 311 -2.75 -20.89 16.53
N LEU A 312 -3.05 -19.93 15.67
CA LEU A 312 -4.18 -19.99 14.73
C LEU A 312 -3.70 -20.25 13.31
N TYR A 313 -4.28 -21.28 12.71
CA TYR A 313 -4.12 -21.59 11.29
C TYR A 313 -5.49 -21.93 10.70
N PHE A 314 -6.10 -20.99 10.00
CA PHE A 314 -7.32 -21.23 9.23
C PHE A 314 -7.18 -20.71 7.80
N ILE A 315 -8.07 -21.16 6.94
CA ILE A 315 -8.44 -20.37 5.76
C ILE A 315 -9.41 -19.27 6.21
N ASN A 316 -9.55 -18.18 5.45
CA ASN A 316 -10.54 -17.13 5.72
C ASN A 316 -11.94 -17.72 5.96
N ARG A 317 -12.44 -17.60 7.18
CA ARG A 317 -13.78 -18.08 7.56
C ARG A 317 -14.31 -17.41 8.83
N PRO A 318 -15.63 -17.39 9.05
CA PRO A 318 -16.26 -16.74 10.21
C PRO A 318 -15.69 -17.20 11.55
N GLU A 319 -15.38 -18.49 11.68
CA GLU A 319 -14.91 -19.11 12.91
C GLU A 319 -13.54 -18.58 13.36
N TRP A 320 -12.66 -18.19 12.42
CA TRP A 320 -11.39 -17.54 12.76
C TRP A 320 -11.64 -16.35 13.68
N LEU A 321 -12.56 -15.48 13.27
CA LEU A 321 -12.82 -14.23 13.98
C LEU A 321 -13.52 -14.47 15.31
N ILE A 322 -14.35 -15.51 15.44
CA ILE A 322 -14.93 -15.86 16.74
C ILE A 322 -13.83 -16.32 17.71
N VAL A 323 -12.87 -17.10 17.23
CA VAL A 323 -11.69 -17.51 18.03
C VAL A 323 -10.83 -16.30 18.38
N ASP A 324 -10.62 -15.37 17.44
CA ASP A 324 -9.93 -14.09 17.68
C ASP A 324 -10.59 -13.27 18.80
N HIS A 325 -11.92 -13.12 18.75
CA HIS A 325 -12.70 -12.46 19.81
C HIS A 325 -12.64 -13.21 21.14
N ALA A 326 -12.53 -14.54 21.12
CA ALA A 326 -12.39 -15.36 22.31
C ALA A 326 -10.99 -15.18 22.93
N CYS A 327 -9.93 -15.20 22.12
CA CYS A 327 -8.56 -14.90 22.58
C CYS A 327 -8.50 -13.55 23.26
N SER A 328 -9.07 -12.52 22.63
CA SER A 328 -9.16 -11.19 23.21
C SER A 328 -9.93 -11.15 24.54
N ALA A 329 -11.04 -11.89 24.65
CA ALA A 329 -11.89 -11.89 25.86
C ALA A 329 -11.26 -12.64 27.05
N TYR A 330 -10.59 -13.74 26.78
CA TYR A 330 -10.02 -14.60 27.81
C TYR A 330 -8.52 -14.35 28.02
N SER A 331 -8.00 -13.24 27.47
CA SER A 331 -6.62 -12.80 27.61
C SER A 331 -5.60 -13.84 27.12
N PHE A 332 -5.90 -14.51 26.01
CA PHE A 332 -4.93 -15.38 25.32
C PHE A 332 -4.14 -14.57 24.30
N VAL A 333 -2.85 -14.89 24.16
CA VAL A 333 -1.98 -14.27 23.16
C VAL A 333 -2.16 -15.00 21.84
N GLN A 334 -2.75 -14.35 20.85
CA GLN A 334 -2.94 -14.95 19.54
C GLN A 334 -1.63 -14.94 18.75
N VAL A 335 -1.28 -16.08 18.15
CA VAL A 335 -0.16 -16.21 17.21
C VAL A 335 -0.72 -16.67 15.88
N ILE A 336 -0.69 -15.77 14.88
CA ILE A 336 -1.24 -16.07 13.55
C ILE A 336 -0.14 -16.62 12.66
N PHE A 337 -0.37 -17.80 12.08
CA PHE A 337 0.57 -18.42 11.16
C PHE A 337 0.28 -18.06 9.71
N CYS A 338 1.28 -17.57 9.01
CA CYS A 338 1.21 -17.31 7.57
C CYS A 338 1.51 -18.59 6.77
N VAL A 339 0.85 -18.70 5.60
CA VAL A 339 1.11 -19.61 4.47
C VAL A 339 0.88 -21.13 4.66
N PRO A 340 0.23 -21.82 3.69
CA PRO A 340 0.10 -23.29 3.72
C PRO A 340 1.39 -24.06 3.46
N GLN A 341 2.27 -23.52 2.61
CA GLN A 341 3.50 -24.20 2.16
C GLN A 341 4.49 -24.39 3.32
N THR A 342 4.45 -23.49 4.30
CA THR A 342 5.25 -23.54 5.53
C THR A 342 4.58 -24.33 6.63
N LEU A 343 3.28 -24.67 6.56
CA LEU A 343 2.58 -25.32 7.68
C LEU A 343 3.26 -26.63 8.10
N LYS A 344 3.67 -27.48 7.16
CA LYS A 344 4.33 -28.75 7.49
C LYS A 344 5.65 -28.52 8.23
N LEU A 345 6.45 -27.57 7.74
CA LEU A 345 7.73 -27.18 8.32
C LEU A 345 7.52 -26.51 9.70
N LEU A 346 6.53 -25.63 9.80
CA LEU A 346 6.15 -24.93 11.01
C LEU A 346 5.63 -25.90 12.08
N LEU A 347 4.74 -26.84 11.73
CA LEU A 347 4.23 -27.84 12.66
C LEU A 347 5.37 -28.73 13.20
N SER A 348 6.35 -29.08 12.36
CA SER A 348 7.54 -29.80 12.84
C SER A 348 8.40 -28.97 13.79
N TYR A 349 8.45 -27.65 13.66
CA TYR A 349 9.15 -26.79 14.63
C TYR A 349 8.33 -26.54 15.89
N LEU A 350 7.02 -26.32 15.76
CA LEU A 350 6.12 -26.02 16.88
C LEU A 350 5.98 -27.21 17.82
N SER A 351 6.03 -28.46 17.31
CA SER A 351 6.05 -29.65 18.17
C SER A 351 7.22 -29.68 19.13
N ASP A 352 8.30 -28.97 18.81
CA ASP A 352 9.51 -28.89 19.64
C ASP A 352 9.54 -27.64 20.55
N ILE A 353 8.55 -26.73 20.43
CA ILE A 353 8.49 -25.50 21.24
C ILE A 353 7.59 -25.75 22.47
N PRO A 354 8.16 -25.88 23.69
CA PRO A 354 7.39 -26.21 24.89
C PRO A 354 6.38 -25.13 25.32
N THR A 355 6.47 -23.91 24.78
CA THR A 355 5.56 -22.80 25.10
C THR A 355 4.29 -22.79 24.25
N VAL A 356 4.20 -23.58 23.18
CA VAL A 356 3.03 -23.66 22.31
C VAL A 356 2.07 -24.71 22.88
N HIS A 357 0.95 -24.25 23.46
CA HIS A 357 0.04 -25.13 24.20
C HIS A 357 -1.08 -25.74 23.33
N LEU A 358 -1.50 -25.04 22.28
CA LEU A 358 -2.58 -25.49 21.40
C LEU A 358 -2.42 -24.89 20.00
N ILE A 359 -2.49 -25.77 18.99
CA ILE A 359 -2.60 -25.39 17.57
C ILE A 359 -4.00 -25.78 17.13
N MET A 360 -4.86 -24.79 16.87
CA MET A 360 -6.22 -25.04 16.40
C MET A 360 -6.24 -24.98 14.87
N VAL A 361 -6.37 -26.14 14.22
CA VAL A 361 -6.57 -26.27 12.77
C VAL A 361 -8.03 -26.63 12.54
N VAL A 362 -8.84 -25.73 11.96
CA VAL A 362 -10.25 -26.02 11.63
C VAL A 362 -10.53 -25.80 10.16
N GLY A 363 -10.75 -26.89 9.42
CA GLY A 363 -11.26 -26.90 8.05
C GLY A 363 -10.22 -26.72 6.95
N GLY A 364 -9.02 -27.28 7.11
CA GLY A 364 -8.26 -27.72 5.94
C GLY A 364 -9.00 -28.86 5.25
N MET A 365 -8.75 -29.09 3.95
CA MET A 365 -9.06 -30.40 3.37
C MET A 365 -8.32 -31.43 4.22
N ASP A 366 -9.04 -32.40 4.79
CA ASP A 366 -8.49 -33.42 5.70
C ASP A 366 -7.20 -34.05 5.13
N ASP A 367 -7.12 -34.18 3.80
CA ASP A 367 -5.99 -34.76 3.06
C ASP A 367 -4.66 -33.98 3.16
N ARG A 368 -4.65 -32.74 3.69
CA ARG A 368 -3.44 -31.91 3.78
C ARG A 368 -2.94 -31.67 5.20
N ILE A 369 -3.61 -32.20 6.23
CA ILE A 369 -3.18 -32.02 7.63
C ILE A 369 -2.02 -32.99 7.90
N PRO A 370 -0.78 -32.52 8.13
CA PRO A 370 0.33 -33.41 8.48
C PRO A 370 0.09 -34.02 9.86
N SER A 371 0.40 -35.31 10.03
CA SER A 371 0.45 -35.94 11.34
C SER A 371 1.50 -35.27 12.23
N VAL A 372 1.13 -34.87 13.44
CA VAL A 372 2.07 -34.31 14.43
C VAL A 372 3.09 -35.39 14.81
N PRO A 373 4.41 -35.16 14.67
CA PRO A 373 5.43 -36.14 15.05
C PRO A 373 5.45 -36.35 16.57
N SER A 374 5.59 -37.62 17.00
CA SER A 374 5.50 -38.04 18.40
C SER A 374 6.84 -38.15 19.13
N SER A 375 7.84 -37.32 18.83
CA SER A 375 9.15 -37.43 19.48
C SER A 375 9.89 -36.10 19.62
N THR A 376 10.23 -35.77 20.86
CA THR A 376 10.97 -34.61 21.36
C THR A 376 12.45 -34.68 20.94
N GLY A 377 12.91 -33.73 20.13
CA GLY A 377 14.32 -33.58 19.77
C GLY A 377 14.74 -32.11 19.74
N VAL A 378 15.90 -31.79 20.31
CA VAL A 378 16.43 -30.41 20.35
C VAL A 378 17.12 -30.08 19.02
N VAL A 379 16.69 -29.01 18.34
CA VAL A 379 17.33 -28.50 17.12
C VAL A 379 17.73 -27.03 17.29
N GLN A 380 18.98 -26.74 16.90
CA GLN A 380 19.60 -25.42 16.86
C GLN A 380 19.11 -24.65 15.61
N ILE A 381 18.65 -23.41 15.78
CA ILE A 381 17.90 -22.62 14.79
C ILE A 381 18.84 -22.00 13.73
N PRO A 382 18.75 -22.37 12.44
CA PRO A 382 19.54 -21.76 11.35
C PRO A 382 18.86 -20.51 10.73
N PRO A 383 19.61 -19.67 9.98
CA PRO A 383 19.06 -18.51 9.26
C PRO A 383 17.96 -18.89 8.26
N GLY A 384 16.87 -18.10 8.20
CA GLY A 384 15.65 -18.40 7.43
C GLY A 384 14.42 -18.75 8.27
N THR A 385 14.50 -18.61 9.61
CA THR A 385 13.38 -18.83 10.54
C THR A 385 12.30 -17.74 10.41
N PRO A 386 11.00 -18.08 10.50
CA PRO A 386 9.92 -17.10 10.49
C PRO A 386 10.12 -16.02 11.56
N LYS A 387 10.09 -14.73 11.16
CA LYS A 387 10.10 -13.59 12.10
C LYS A 387 8.66 -13.26 12.50
N GLY A 388 8.40 -13.16 13.81
CA GLY A 388 7.12 -12.68 14.35
C GLY A 388 7.19 -11.19 14.72
N ALA A 389 6.14 -10.44 14.43
CA ALA A 389 5.97 -9.08 14.92
C ALA A 389 4.96 -9.08 16.08
N ILE A 390 5.33 -8.49 17.22
CA ILE A 390 4.41 -8.33 18.35
C ILE A 390 3.57 -7.08 18.08
N SER A 391 2.25 -7.21 18.15
CA SER A 391 1.31 -6.10 18.08
C SER A 391 0.36 -6.19 19.26
N THR A 392 0.13 -5.08 19.96
CA THR A 392 -0.82 -5.08 21.07
C THR A 392 -2.19 -4.59 20.63
N HIS A 393 -3.19 -4.80 21.47
CA HIS A 393 -4.55 -4.31 21.23
C HIS A 393 -4.56 -2.79 21.00
N GLY A 394 -3.73 -2.03 21.73
CA GLY A 394 -3.64 -0.58 21.56
C GLY A 394 -3.15 -0.16 20.17
N ASN A 395 -2.28 -0.96 19.51
CA ASN A 395 -1.82 -0.64 18.14
C ASN A 395 -2.99 -0.68 17.17
N PHE A 396 -3.82 -1.73 17.28
CA PHE A 396 -5.00 -1.88 16.44
C PHE A 396 -6.01 -0.76 16.68
N ILE A 397 -6.30 -0.46 17.94
CA ILE A 397 -7.26 0.60 18.30
C ILE A 397 -6.77 1.97 17.82
N ALA A 398 -5.51 2.33 18.06
CA ALA A 398 -4.93 3.59 17.60
C ALA A 398 -4.92 3.70 16.07
N SER A 399 -4.54 2.62 15.37
CA SER A 399 -4.52 2.57 13.91
C SER A 399 -5.91 2.81 13.30
N VAL A 400 -6.95 2.21 13.88
CA VAL A 400 -8.32 2.35 13.40
C VAL A 400 -8.96 3.67 13.85
N ALA A 401 -8.67 4.16 15.05
CA ALA A 401 -9.15 5.45 15.54
C ALA A 401 -8.75 6.64 14.65
N ARG A 402 -7.69 6.48 13.85
CA ARG A 402 -7.42 7.40 12.75
C ARG A 402 -8.50 7.34 11.67
N SER A 403 -8.81 6.15 11.15
CA SER A 403 -9.77 5.98 10.04
C SER A 403 -11.15 6.56 10.35
N THR A 404 -11.52 6.63 11.63
CA THR A 404 -12.79 7.21 12.10
C THR A 404 -12.84 8.75 12.07
N ARG A 405 -11.70 9.42 11.87
CA ARG A 405 -11.65 10.89 11.74
C ARG A 405 -12.00 11.34 10.33
N ASP A 406 -11.54 10.59 9.34
CA ASP A 406 -11.58 11.00 7.93
C ASP A 406 -12.86 10.49 7.23
N GLU A 407 -13.30 9.26 7.52
CA GLU A 407 -14.47 8.63 6.88
C GLU A 407 -15.54 8.24 7.91
N LYS A 408 -16.80 8.55 7.61
CA LYS A 408 -17.93 8.11 8.44
C LYS A 408 -18.42 6.76 7.95
N PHE A 409 -18.17 5.73 8.75
CA PHE A 409 -18.78 4.42 8.54
C PHE A 409 -20.13 4.32 9.26
N ASP A 410 -21.06 3.57 8.67
CA ASP A 410 -22.41 3.38 9.19
C ASP A 410 -22.70 1.89 9.40
N PRO A 411 -23.50 1.49 10.41
CA PRO A 411 -23.87 0.09 10.62
C PRO A 411 -24.64 -0.56 9.44
N SER A 412 -25.19 0.23 8.51
CA SER A 412 -25.78 -0.27 7.27
C SER A 412 -24.75 -0.66 6.20
N ASP A 413 -23.47 -0.36 6.43
CA ASP A 413 -22.39 -0.77 5.55
C ASP A 413 -22.22 -2.29 5.51
N VAL A 414 -21.69 -2.76 4.38
CA VAL A 414 -21.38 -4.16 4.14
C VAL A 414 -19.96 -4.25 3.57
N TYR A 415 -19.09 -4.98 4.27
CA TYR A 415 -17.70 -5.18 3.91
C TYR A 415 -17.44 -6.57 3.34
N LEU A 416 -16.85 -6.63 2.13
CA LEU A 416 -16.36 -7.88 1.54
C LEU A 416 -14.88 -8.08 1.87
N SER A 417 -14.58 -9.06 2.73
CA SER A 417 -13.23 -9.43 3.13
C SER A 417 -12.61 -10.42 2.13
N CYS A 418 -11.81 -9.91 1.19
CA CYS A 418 -11.11 -10.73 0.18
C CYS A 418 -9.65 -11.02 0.51
N LEU A 419 -9.08 -10.35 1.51
CA LEU A 419 -7.67 -10.48 1.87
C LEU A 419 -7.46 -11.57 2.94
N PRO A 420 -6.38 -12.36 2.87
CA PRO A 420 -6.06 -13.36 3.90
C PRO A 420 -5.96 -12.74 5.31
N LEU A 421 -6.64 -13.34 6.29
CA LEU A 421 -6.72 -12.84 7.67
C LEU A 421 -5.36 -12.80 8.39
N GLU A 422 -4.37 -13.54 7.89
CA GLU A 422 -3.00 -13.45 8.38
C GLU A 422 -2.33 -12.09 8.12
N TYR A 423 -2.85 -11.28 7.21
CA TYR A 423 -2.30 -9.95 6.94
C TYR A 423 -2.83 -8.88 7.89
N ILE A 424 -1.92 -8.07 8.43
CA ILE A 424 -2.24 -7.03 9.40
C ILE A 424 -3.23 -5.98 8.87
N TYR A 425 -3.20 -5.69 7.56
CA TYR A 425 -4.10 -4.72 6.94
C TYR A 425 -5.56 -5.15 7.03
N VAL A 426 -5.87 -6.43 6.78
CA VAL A 426 -7.25 -6.89 6.89
C VAL A 426 -7.68 -7.01 8.34
N GLN A 427 -6.77 -7.32 9.27
CA GLN A 427 -7.08 -7.31 10.70
C GLN A 427 -7.46 -5.91 11.18
N ALA A 428 -6.75 -4.87 10.76
CA ALA A 428 -7.14 -3.48 11.03
C ALA A 428 -8.54 -3.17 10.47
N ASN A 429 -8.86 -3.63 9.26
CA ASN A 429 -10.21 -3.50 8.70
C ASN A 429 -11.26 -4.27 9.51
N GLN A 430 -10.93 -5.43 10.09
CA GLN A 430 -11.86 -6.15 10.97
C GLN A 430 -12.15 -5.34 12.25
N VAL A 431 -11.13 -4.72 12.84
CA VAL A 431 -11.30 -3.86 14.03
C VAL A 431 -12.19 -2.66 13.72
N MET A 432 -12.02 -2.06 12.54
CA MET A 432 -12.91 -1.00 12.01
C MET A 432 -14.36 -1.49 11.88
N THR A 433 -14.58 -2.66 11.27
CA THR A 433 -15.94 -3.18 11.08
C THR A 433 -16.65 -3.46 12.41
N VAL A 434 -15.91 -3.93 13.43
CA VAL A 434 -16.46 -4.12 14.78
C VAL A 434 -16.85 -2.78 15.40
N HIS A 435 -15.97 -1.78 15.33
CA HIS A 435 -16.22 -0.47 15.91
C HIS A 435 -17.50 0.20 15.38
N PHE A 436 -17.77 0.05 14.08
CA PHE A 436 -18.90 0.69 13.39
C PHE A 436 -20.12 -0.22 13.17
N GLY A 437 -20.13 -1.45 13.68
CA GLY A 437 -21.28 -2.34 13.51
C GLY A 437 -21.50 -2.84 12.07
N ILE A 438 -20.44 -2.89 11.26
CA ILE A 438 -20.51 -3.21 9.83
C ILE A 438 -20.65 -4.72 9.60
N ALA A 439 -21.58 -5.10 8.73
CA ALA A 439 -21.76 -6.48 8.30
C ALA A 439 -20.59 -6.95 7.42
N VAL A 440 -19.99 -8.09 7.72
CA VAL A 440 -18.82 -8.60 6.99
C VAL A 440 -19.06 -9.99 6.44
N GLU A 441 -18.54 -10.23 5.23
CA GLU A 441 -18.47 -11.56 4.64
C GLU A 441 -17.10 -11.87 4.02
N PHE A 442 -16.79 -13.16 3.89
CA PHE A 442 -15.57 -13.63 3.26
C PHE A 442 -15.79 -14.02 1.82
N TYR A 443 -14.86 -13.60 0.99
CA TYR A 443 -14.79 -14.06 -0.36
C TYR A 443 -14.71 -15.60 -0.48
N GLN A 444 -15.29 -16.19 -1.54
CA GLN A 444 -15.26 -17.64 -1.81
C GLN A 444 -13.85 -18.27 -1.93
N GLY A 445 -12.79 -17.47 -2.01
CA GLY A 445 -11.39 -17.91 -2.07
C GLY A 445 -10.87 -18.20 -3.48
N ASP A 446 -11.74 -18.24 -4.50
CA ASP A 446 -11.35 -18.43 -5.90
C ASP A 446 -11.60 -17.17 -6.70
N SER A 447 -10.54 -16.41 -7.02
CA SER A 447 -10.54 -15.13 -7.78
C SER A 447 -11.50 -15.04 -8.99
N MET A 448 -11.83 -16.16 -9.64
CA MET A 448 -12.75 -16.19 -10.78
C MET A 448 -14.21 -15.95 -10.39
N LYS A 449 -14.56 -16.17 -9.11
CA LYS A 449 -15.92 -16.03 -8.56
C LYS A 449 -16.16 -14.70 -7.86
N LEU A 450 -15.16 -13.80 -7.81
CA LEU A 450 -15.23 -12.53 -7.08
C LEU A 450 -16.39 -11.66 -7.53
N MET A 451 -16.61 -11.61 -8.85
CA MET A 451 -17.68 -10.80 -9.42
C MET A 451 -19.07 -11.33 -9.04
N ASP A 452 -19.21 -12.63 -8.81
CA ASP A 452 -20.47 -13.23 -8.35
C ASP A 452 -20.71 -12.90 -6.87
N ASP A 453 -19.65 -12.95 -6.04
CA ASP A 453 -19.72 -12.54 -4.64
C ASP A 453 -20.03 -11.05 -4.49
N ILE A 454 -19.38 -10.18 -5.26
CA ILE A 454 -19.67 -8.74 -5.28
C ILE A 454 -21.13 -8.49 -5.70
N ALA A 455 -21.59 -9.15 -6.77
CA ALA A 455 -22.96 -8.98 -7.25
C ALA A 455 -24.00 -9.43 -6.21
N ALA A 456 -23.66 -10.44 -5.41
CA ALA A 456 -24.59 -11.08 -4.51
C ALA A 456 -24.56 -10.50 -3.08
N LEU A 457 -23.40 -10.02 -2.60
CA LEU A 457 -23.26 -9.28 -1.34
C LEU A 457 -23.63 -7.81 -1.48
N LYS A 458 -23.32 -7.20 -2.64
CA LYS A 458 -23.43 -5.75 -2.88
C LYS A 458 -22.71 -4.94 -1.80
N PRO A 459 -21.38 -5.13 -1.63
CA PRO A 459 -20.62 -4.45 -0.58
C PRO A 459 -20.72 -2.93 -0.73
N THR A 460 -20.71 -2.21 0.40
CA THR A 460 -20.53 -0.74 0.43
C THR A 460 -19.07 -0.35 0.67
N VAL A 461 -18.32 -1.22 1.36
CA VAL A 461 -16.91 -1.04 1.67
C VAL A 461 -16.13 -2.17 1.01
N PHE A 462 -15.12 -1.81 0.23
CA PHE A 462 -14.24 -2.76 -0.44
C PHE A 462 -12.78 -2.39 -0.21
N CYS A 463 -12.08 -3.19 0.61
CA CYS A 463 -10.67 -2.99 0.93
C CYS A 463 -9.83 -4.12 0.31
N SER A 464 -8.85 -3.77 -0.53
CA SER A 464 -8.04 -4.77 -1.21
C SER A 464 -6.63 -4.27 -1.55
N VAL A 465 -5.89 -5.05 -2.33
CA VAL A 465 -4.52 -4.76 -2.80
C VAL A 465 -4.50 -4.55 -4.31
N PRO A 466 -3.54 -3.79 -4.87
CA PRO A 466 -3.50 -3.45 -6.29
C PRO A 466 -3.57 -4.65 -7.21
N ARG A 467 -2.96 -5.78 -6.83
CA ARG A 467 -2.99 -7.00 -7.66
C ARG A 467 -4.42 -7.48 -7.93
N LEU A 468 -5.30 -7.47 -6.92
CA LEU A 468 -6.68 -7.92 -7.10
C LEU A 468 -7.47 -6.92 -7.94
N TYR A 469 -7.27 -5.65 -7.64
CA TYR A 469 -7.83 -4.52 -8.34
C TYR A 469 -7.44 -4.46 -9.83
N ASN A 470 -6.16 -4.60 -10.16
CA ASN A 470 -5.64 -4.68 -11.53
C ASN A 470 -6.20 -5.90 -12.25
N ARG A 471 -6.37 -7.03 -11.55
CA ARG A 471 -7.02 -8.21 -12.14
C ARG A 471 -8.48 -7.96 -12.48
N ILE A 472 -9.24 -7.29 -11.59
CA ILE A 472 -10.62 -6.91 -11.89
C ILE A 472 -10.63 -5.92 -13.06
N TYR A 473 -9.80 -4.88 -13.03
CA TYR A 473 -9.62 -3.90 -14.10
C TYR A 473 -9.35 -4.58 -15.46
N ALA A 474 -8.35 -5.46 -15.53
CA ALA A 474 -7.99 -6.21 -16.73
C ALA A 474 -9.15 -7.08 -17.22
N GLY A 475 -9.87 -7.75 -16.29
CA GLY A 475 -11.07 -8.50 -16.61
C GLY A 475 -12.18 -7.65 -17.21
N ILE A 476 -12.40 -6.44 -16.69
CA ILE A 476 -13.38 -5.49 -17.21
C ILE A 476 -12.96 -5.01 -18.60
N ILE A 477 -11.71 -4.56 -18.76
CA ILE A 477 -11.18 -4.09 -20.05
C ILE A 477 -11.27 -5.16 -21.12
N ASN A 478 -10.92 -6.42 -20.79
CA ASN A 478 -11.04 -7.53 -21.74
C ASN A 478 -12.49 -7.79 -22.14
N ALA A 479 -13.42 -7.77 -21.18
CA ALA A 479 -14.83 -7.96 -21.47
C ALA A 479 -15.42 -6.79 -22.30
N VAL A 480 -14.98 -5.55 -22.08
CA VAL A 480 -15.35 -4.39 -22.92
C VAL A 480 -14.84 -4.59 -24.34
N LYS A 481 -13.58 -5.01 -24.53
CA LYS A 481 -12.99 -5.26 -25.85
C LYS A 481 -13.68 -6.39 -26.61
N THR A 482 -14.03 -7.49 -25.93
CA THR A 482 -14.59 -8.69 -26.56
C THR A 482 -16.09 -8.62 -26.81
N SER A 483 -16.85 -7.95 -25.94
CA SER A 483 -18.32 -7.99 -25.97
C SER A 483 -18.97 -6.62 -26.18
N GLY A 484 -18.23 -5.51 -26.05
CA GLY A 484 -18.78 -4.15 -26.08
C GLY A 484 -19.68 -3.82 -24.88
N VAL A 485 -19.79 -4.69 -23.86
CA VAL A 485 -20.81 -4.58 -22.81
C VAL A 485 -20.29 -3.91 -21.53
N PHE A 486 -19.65 -2.74 -21.64
CA PHE A 486 -19.25 -1.92 -20.47
C PHE A 486 -20.43 -1.71 -19.50
N ASN A 487 -21.63 -1.44 -20.04
CA ASN A 487 -22.82 -1.17 -19.24
C ASN A 487 -23.31 -2.36 -18.41
N LYS A 488 -23.06 -3.63 -18.80
CA LYS A 488 -23.48 -4.80 -18.00
C LYS A 488 -22.54 -5.02 -16.84
N ILE A 489 -21.24 -4.76 -17.04
CA ILE A 489 -20.23 -4.81 -15.99
C ILE A 489 -20.39 -3.63 -15.04
N LYS A 490 -20.56 -2.42 -15.59
CA LYS A 490 -20.94 -1.24 -14.83
C LYS A 490 -22.20 -1.54 -14.03
N LYS A 491 -23.27 -2.13 -14.58
CA LYS A 491 -24.46 -2.55 -13.79
C LYS A 491 -24.17 -3.57 -12.68
N LYS A 492 -23.17 -4.46 -12.83
CA LYS A 492 -22.77 -5.41 -11.78
C LYS A 492 -21.98 -4.75 -10.65
N LEU A 493 -21.15 -3.75 -10.98
CA LEU A 493 -20.30 -3.00 -10.03
C LEU A 493 -21.02 -1.78 -9.45
N ARG A 494 -21.93 -1.18 -10.22
CA ARG A 494 -22.77 -0.04 -9.88
C ARG A 494 -23.78 -0.48 -8.83
N GLY A 495 -23.49 -0.13 -7.60
CA GLY A 495 -24.39 -0.37 -6.49
C GLY A 495 -23.63 -0.36 -5.18
N ARG A 496 -24.02 0.55 -4.31
CA ARG A 496 -23.68 0.63 -2.87
C ARG A 496 -22.21 0.81 -2.50
N VAL A 497 -21.22 0.35 -3.28
CA VAL A 497 -19.81 0.58 -3.00
C VAL A 497 -19.59 2.08 -2.94
N ARG A 498 -19.34 2.60 -1.75
CA ARG A 498 -19.13 4.02 -1.48
C ARG A 498 -17.69 4.29 -1.04
N VAL A 499 -17.06 3.30 -0.39
CA VAL A 499 -15.66 3.33 0.01
C VAL A 499 -14.89 2.21 -0.67
N MET A 500 -13.87 2.59 -1.42
CA MET A 500 -12.84 1.67 -1.92
C MET A 500 -11.49 2.03 -1.30
N ALA A 501 -10.88 1.11 -0.55
CA ALA A 501 -9.60 1.36 0.13
C ALA A 501 -8.50 0.41 -0.36
N LEU A 502 -7.25 0.90 -0.34
CA LEU A 502 -6.05 0.16 -0.73
C LEU A 502 -5.01 0.11 0.38
N GLY A 503 -4.35 -1.03 0.53
CA GLY A 503 -3.17 -1.14 1.39
C GLY A 503 -1.95 -0.53 0.72
N ALA A 504 -1.51 0.64 1.20
CA ALA A 504 -0.18 1.23 1.06
C ALA A 504 0.57 0.97 -0.27
N SER A 505 -0.08 1.20 -1.40
CA SER A 505 0.51 0.96 -2.71
C SER A 505 -0.01 1.94 -3.75
N HIS A 506 0.89 2.37 -4.63
CA HIS A 506 0.62 3.37 -5.64
C HIS A 506 -0.42 2.85 -6.63
N LEU A 507 -1.36 3.72 -6.99
CA LEU A 507 -2.27 3.51 -8.10
C LEU A 507 -1.97 4.52 -9.19
N SER A 508 -1.97 4.08 -10.44
CA SER A 508 -1.90 5.03 -11.55
C SER A 508 -3.15 5.92 -11.55
N PRO A 509 -3.05 7.22 -11.89
CA PRO A 509 -4.21 8.10 -12.04
C PRO A 509 -5.30 7.52 -12.96
N ASP A 510 -4.90 6.91 -14.08
CA ASP A 510 -5.82 6.23 -15.02
C ASP A 510 -6.66 5.13 -14.34
N PHE A 511 -6.06 4.41 -13.38
CA PHE A 511 -6.72 3.37 -12.61
C PHE A 511 -7.71 3.99 -11.60
N MET A 512 -7.30 5.03 -10.87
CA MET A 512 -8.18 5.75 -9.94
C MET A 512 -9.40 6.30 -10.68
N GLU A 513 -9.17 6.95 -11.81
CA GLU A 513 -10.23 7.53 -12.64
C GLU A 513 -11.19 6.47 -13.17
N PHE A 514 -10.66 5.33 -13.64
CA PHE A 514 -11.50 4.21 -14.05
C PHE A 514 -12.44 3.73 -12.95
N TRP A 515 -11.95 3.61 -11.71
CA TRP A 515 -12.77 3.14 -10.58
C TRP A 515 -13.76 4.19 -10.10
N LYS A 516 -13.38 5.47 -10.08
CA LYS A 516 -14.29 6.61 -9.86
C LYS A 516 -15.44 6.56 -10.88
N ILE A 517 -15.15 6.33 -12.17
CA ILE A 517 -16.15 6.21 -13.25
C ILE A 517 -17.03 4.94 -13.11
N CYS A 518 -16.42 3.80 -12.77
CA CYS A 518 -17.14 2.53 -12.68
C CYS A 518 -18.11 2.47 -11.50
N LEU A 519 -17.72 3.05 -10.36
CA LEU A 519 -18.46 2.93 -9.10
C LEU A 519 -19.25 4.19 -8.72
N GLU A 520 -18.98 5.36 -9.32
CA GLU A 520 -19.56 6.64 -8.89
C GLU A 520 -19.28 6.88 -7.37
N SER A 521 -18.15 6.38 -6.86
CA SER A 521 -17.83 6.26 -5.43
C SER A 521 -16.54 6.97 -5.05
N CYS A 522 -16.34 7.19 -3.74
CA CYS A 522 -15.06 7.64 -3.21
C CYS A 522 -14.03 6.50 -3.31
N VAL A 523 -12.91 6.76 -3.98
CA VAL A 523 -11.75 5.86 -3.97
C VAL A 523 -10.72 6.48 -3.03
N ILE A 524 -10.50 5.83 -1.90
CA ILE A 524 -9.57 6.26 -0.88
C ILE A 524 -8.23 5.56 -1.12
N SER A 525 -7.29 6.28 -1.74
CA SER A 525 -5.90 5.86 -1.79
C SER A 525 -5.20 6.18 -0.47
N CYS A 526 -4.28 5.29 -0.06
CA CYS A 526 -3.42 5.51 1.10
C CYS A 526 -2.09 6.23 0.75
N ILE A 527 -1.99 6.76 -0.46
CA ILE A 527 -0.81 7.40 -1.02
C ILE A 527 -1.30 8.61 -1.83
N ASP A 528 -0.55 9.71 -1.78
CA ASP A 528 -0.83 10.94 -2.53
C ASP A 528 -0.90 10.66 -4.05
N GLU A 529 -1.64 11.50 -4.80
CA GLU A 529 -1.76 11.32 -6.26
C GLU A 529 -0.43 11.60 -7.00
N ASP A 530 0.51 12.30 -6.34
CA ASP A 530 1.87 12.48 -6.83
C ASP A 530 2.72 11.19 -6.67
N ASP A 531 3.21 10.65 -7.80
CA ASP A 531 3.91 9.35 -7.94
C ASP A 531 5.09 9.11 -6.97
N ASN A 532 5.58 10.12 -6.24
CA ASN A 532 6.76 10.03 -5.35
C ASN A 532 6.46 10.29 -3.86
N LEU A 533 5.21 10.55 -3.46
CA LEU A 533 4.88 10.93 -2.09
C LEU A 533 4.21 9.78 -1.33
N VAL A 534 4.77 9.36 -0.19
CA VAL A 534 4.15 8.35 0.68
C VAL A 534 3.09 8.97 1.59
N GLY A 535 3.08 10.29 1.75
CA GLY A 535 2.10 11.06 2.52
C GLY A 535 2.63 11.53 3.89
N SER A 536 1.71 12.00 4.75
CA SER A 536 2.03 12.55 6.07
C SER A 536 2.24 11.48 7.15
N PRO A 537 2.96 11.79 8.26
CA PRO A 537 2.99 10.90 9.42
C PRO A 537 1.59 10.54 9.90
N ASN A 538 1.38 9.27 10.26
CA ASN A 538 0.11 8.80 10.81
C ASN A 538 -0.16 9.48 12.16
N VAL A 539 -1.37 9.98 12.43
CA VAL A 539 -1.73 10.63 13.71
C VAL A 539 -1.54 9.73 14.95
N ALA A 540 -1.44 8.41 14.77
CA ALA A 540 -1.18 7.44 15.82
C ALA A 540 0.32 7.15 16.04
N CYS A 541 1.21 7.66 15.19
CA CYS A 541 2.65 7.42 15.28
C CYS A 541 3.49 8.69 15.06
N ASP A 542 4.63 8.73 15.73
CA ASP A 542 5.71 9.66 15.40
C ASP A 542 6.71 8.99 14.45
N ILE A 543 7.38 9.78 13.62
CA ILE A 543 8.38 9.32 12.66
C ILE A 543 9.70 10.02 12.91
N LYS A 544 10.83 9.34 12.72
CA LYS A 544 12.15 9.97 12.59
C LYS A 544 12.94 9.37 11.43
N LEU A 545 13.94 10.11 10.99
CA LEU A 545 14.99 9.62 10.10
C LEU A 545 16.23 9.28 10.93
N VAL A 546 16.80 8.10 10.72
CA VAL A 546 18.09 7.68 11.27
C VAL A 546 19.13 7.71 10.16
N ASP A 547 20.28 8.33 10.42
CA ASP A 547 21.38 8.40 9.46
C ASP A 547 21.80 6.99 9.02
N VAL A 548 22.10 6.84 7.72
CA VAL A 548 22.62 5.59 7.16
C VAL A 548 23.97 5.88 6.53
N PRO A 549 25.07 5.84 7.31
CA PRO A 549 26.41 6.18 6.84
C PRO A 549 26.84 5.37 5.62
N GLU A 550 26.43 4.09 5.53
CA GLU A 550 26.79 3.24 4.38
C GLU A 550 26.23 3.76 3.04
N MET A 551 25.19 4.60 3.06
CA MET A 551 24.57 5.20 1.88
C MET A 551 24.85 6.70 1.73
N ASN A 552 25.69 7.29 2.60
CA ASN A 552 25.86 8.74 2.71
C ASN A 552 24.51 9.49 2.84
N TYR A 553 23.55 8.88 3.54
CA TYR A 553 22.26 9.50 3.85
C TYR A 553 22.27 10.01 5.27
N THR A 554 21.99 11.30 5.42
CA THR A 554 21.95 11.95 6.72
C THR A 554 20.62 12.66 6.91
N SER A 555 20.10 12.61 8.13
CA SER A 555 18.93 13.37 8.55
C SER A 555 19.19 14.89 8.59
N ASP A 556 20.44 15.33 8.34
CA ASP A 556 20.82 16.73 8.16
C ASP A 556 20.86 17.15 6.67
N ASP A 557 20.69 16.21 5.72
CA ASP A 557 20.79 16.49 4.28
C ASP A 557 19.88 17.66 3.89
N GLN A 558 20.41 18.63 3.14
CA GLN A 558 19.66 19.79 2.66
C GLN A 558 19.51 19.76 1.13
N PRO A 559 18.36 20.21 0.59
CA PRO A 559 17.16 20.65 1.31
C PRO A 559 16.31 19.49 1.85
N ASN A 560 16.68 18.25 1.51
CA ASN A 560 15.86 17.07 1.75
C ASN A 560 16.59 16.04 2.66
N PRO A 561 16.31 16.02 3.98
CA PRO A 561 16.87 15.03 4.91
C PRO A 561 16.69 13.58 4.44
N ARG A 562 17.67 12.69 4.61
CA ARG A 562 17.57 11.28 4.18
C ARG A 562 18.00 10.33 5.28
N GLY A 563 17.37 9.16 5.38
CA GLY A 563 17.76 8.17 6.37
C GLY A 563 16.80 7.01 6.46
N GLU A 564 17.07 6.03 7.32
CA GLU A 564 16.12 4.97 7.62
C GLU A 564 14.91 5.54 8.37
N ILE A 565 13.71 5.15 7.96
CA ILE A 565 12.47 5.55 8.61
C ILE A 565 12.29 4.70 9.88
N CYS A 566 12.20 5.37 11.02
CA CYS A 566 11.77 4.75 12.26
C CYS A 566 10.42 5.32 12.70
N VAL A 567 9.57 4.47 13.28
CA VAL A 567 8.25 4.86 13.78
C VAL A 567 8.12 4.54 15.26
N ARG A 568 7.34 5.35 15.99
CA ARG A 568 7.01 5.14 17.41
C ARG A 568 5.51 5.33 17.60
N GLY A 569 4.85 4.44 18.34
CA GLY A 569 3.41 4.51 18.61
C GLY A 569 3.06 4.29 20.09
N PRO A 570 1.77 4.10 20.43
CA PRO A 570 1.27 4.02 21.81
C PRO A 570 1.83 2.89 22.70
N ILE A 571 2.71 2.03 22.21
CA ILE A 571 3.13 0.80 22.89
C ILE A 571 4.62 0.74 23.20
N ASP A 572 5.38 1.68 22.68
CA ASP A 572 6.81 1.68 22.87
C ASP A 572 7.17 2.85 23.79
N GLU A 573 6.98 2.69 25.11
CA GLU A 573 7.44 3.69 26.08
C GLU A 573 8.95 3.98 25.91
N ASP A 574 9.73 3.04 25.33
CA ASP A 574 11.17 3.22 25.04
C ASP A 574 11.67 2.75 23.65
N GLY A 575 10.80 2.37 22.70
CA GLY A 575 11.22 1.71 21.45
C GLY A 575 10.89 2.48 20.17
N TRP A 576 11.88 2.74 19.33
CA TRP A 576 11.64 3.09 17.93
C TRP A 576 11.64 1.80 17.11
N LEU A 577 10.63 1.59 16.26
CA LEU A 577 10.61 0.49 15.29
C LEU A 577 11.30 0.94 14.00
N ASN A 578 12.37 0.24 13.62
CA ASN A 578 13.00 0.39 12.32
C ASN A 578 12.12 -0.27 11.24
N THR A 579 11.69 0.51 10.26
CA THR A 579 10.91 -0.02 9.12
C THR A 579 11.80 -0.81 8.15
N GLY A 580 13.10 -0.49 8.09
CA GLY A 580 14.02 -0.97 7.05
C GLY A 580 13.93 -0.18 5.74
N ASP A 581 13.03 0.79 5.64
CA ASP A 581 12.86 1.63 4.45
C ASP A 581 13.66 2.93 4.58
N ILE A 582 14.16 3.45 3.46
CA ILE A 582 14.87 4.72 3.43
C ILE A 582 13.90 5.84 3.09
N GLY A 583 13.79 6.84 3.95
CA GLY A 583 13.04 8.06 3.73
C GLY A 583 13.91 9.19 3.17
N THR A 584 13.35 10.01 2.28
CA THR A 584 13.87 11.35 1.92
C THR A 584 12.80 12.38 2.25
N GLN A 585 13.06 13.34 3.13
CA GLN A 585 12.13 14.42 3.42
C GLN A 585 12.15 15.45 2.27
N GLY A 586 11.29 15.32 1.27
CA GLY A 586 11.13 16.28 0.17
C GLY A 586 10.40 17.56 0.59
N CYS A 587 10.87 18.70 0.05
CA CYS A 587 10.11 19.95 -0.07
C CYS A 587 9.49 20.05 -1.48
N PHE A 588 8.21 19.70 -1.65
CA PHE A 588 7.47 20.04 -2.88
C PHE A 588 6.44 21.13 -2.55
N SER A 589 6.50 22.27 -3.25
CA SER A 589 5.60 23.43 -3.09
C SER A 589 5.33 23.87 -1.64
N GLN A 590 6.38 24.15 -0.85
CA GLN A 590 6.32 24.51 0.59
C GLN A 590 5.84 23.41 1.56
N ARG A 591 5.86 22.13 1.15
CA ARG A 591 5.46 20.98 1.98
C ARG A 591 6.65 20.13 2.43
N ARG A 592 6.84 19.86 3.73
CA ARG A 592 7.85 18.88 4.24
C ARG A 592 7.25 17.45 4.24
N VAL A 593 7.78 16.50 3.47
CA VAL A 593 7.20 15.14 3.29
C VAL A 593 8.25 14.03 3.25
N LEU A 594 8.04 12.88 3.91
CA LEU A 594 8.88 11.69 3.74
C LEU A 594 8.57 10.92 2.44
N ILE A 595 9.61 10.70 1.62
CA ILE A 595 9.66 9.84 0.43
C ILE A 595 10.31 8.52 0.88
N ALA A 596 9.55 7.46 1.13
CA ALA A 596 10.15 6.14 1.35
C ALA A 596 10.67 5.59 0.00
N ILE A 597 11.96 5.70 -0.25
CA ILE A 597 12.68 4.88 -1.22
C ILE A 597 12.76 3.48 -0.62
N GLN A 598 11.87 2.60 -1.07
CA GLN A 598 11.94 1.17 -0.79
C GLN A 598 13.38 0.71 -1.06
N ARG A 599 14.09 0.20 -0.04
CA ARG A 599 15.37 -0.49 -0.26
C ARG A 599 15.03 -1.66 -1.18
N GLY A 600 15.33 -1.51 -2.47
CA GLY A 600 14.81 -2.36 -3.52
C GLY A 600 14.98 -3.82 -3.14
N LEU A 601 13.84 -4.53 -3.02
CA LEU A 601 13.70 -5.98 -2.96
C LEU A 601 15.03 -6.71 -2.69
N ILE A 602 15.61 -6.55 -1.49
CA ILE A 602 16.71 -7.42 -1.06
C ILE A 602 16.01 -8.74 -0.78
N PRO A 603 16.20 -9.78 -1.61
CA PRO A 603 15.65 -11.09 -1.29
C PRO A 603 16.45 -11.58 -0.09
N ASP A 604 15.81 -11.72 1.06
CA ASP A 604 16.43 -12.57 2.08
C ASP A 604 16.55 -14.00 1.55
N GLN A 605 17.42 -14.78 2.18
CA GLN A 605 17.75 -16.13 1.73
C GLN A 605 16.55 -17.10 1.67
N ALA A 606 15.35 -16.71 2.10
CA ALA A 606 14.13 -17.52 2.01
C ALA A 606 13.22 -17.15 0.84
N GLY A 607 13.54 -16.14 0.01
CA GLY A 607 12.68 -15.75 -1.12
C GLY A 607 11.29 -15.24 -0.70
N THR A 608 11.08 -15.02 0.60
CA THR A 608 9.89 -14.36 1.13
C THR A 608 10.13 -12.86 1.08
N SER A 609 9.48 -12.18 0.14
CA SER A 609 9.40 -10.72 0.19
C SER A 609 8.94 -10.33 1.58
N ARG A 610 9.68 -9.46 2.30
CA ARG A 610 9.07 -8.68 3.37
C ARG A 610 7.81 -8.06 2.76
N GLY A 611 6.63 -8.53 3.18
CA GLY A 611 5.42 -7.73 2.97
C GLY A 611 5.73 -6.42 3.69
N PRO A 612 5.75 -5.28 2.98
CA PRO A 612 6.22 -4.06 3.60
C PRO A 612 5.22 -3.72 4.72
N ILE A 613 5.72 -3.51 5.94
CA ILE A 613 4.92 -2.97 7.05
C ILE A 613 4.78 -1.47 6.76
N ILE A 614 3.96 -1.11 5.79
CA ILE A 614 3.68 0.29 5.48
C ILE A 614 2.37 0.67 6.16
N PHE A 615 2.44 1.70 7.00
CA PHE A 615 1.29 2.27 7.66
C PHE A 615 0.40 3.04 6.66
N VAL A 616 -0.91 2.90 6.87
CA VAL A 616 -2.02 3.37 6.05
C VAL A 616 -2.18 4.90 6.14
N ILE A 617 -2.05 5.66 5.04
CA ILE A 617 -2.15 7.14 4.97
C ILE A 617 -3.27 7.60 4.02
N THR A 618 -4.52 7.75 4.46
CA THR A 618 -5.67 8.04 3.56
C THR A 618 -5.93 9.52 3.23
N TYR A 619 -6.42 9.77 2.01
CA TYR A 619 -6.94 11.04 1.47
C TYR A 619 -8.41 11.36 1.87
N GLU A 620 -8.78 12.63 1.69
CA GLU A 620 -10.02 13.31 2.05
C GLU A 620 -11.25 13.01 1.18
N GLY A 621 -12.41 13.16 1.82
CA GLY A 621 -13.70 13.35 1.19
C GLY A 621 -14.71 13.79 2.25
N THR A 622 -14.71 15.07 2.61
CA THR A 622 -15.73 15.63 3.50
C THR A 622 -17.09 15.62 2.81
N ALA A 623 -17.92 14.63 3.15
CA ALA A 623 -19.35 14.66 2.87
C ALA A 623 -20.02 15.72 3.78
N LEU A 624 -20.11 16.95 3.29
CA LEU A 624 -21.07 17.93 3.79
C LEU A 624 -22.47 17.49 3.36
N GLY A 625 -23.27 17.09 4.34
CA GLY A 625 -24.73 17.14 4.28
C GLY A 625 -25.22 18.44 4.86
#